data_AF-E6K6I5-F1
#
_entry.id   AF-E6K6I5-F1
#
_cell.length_a   1.000
_cell.length_b   1.000
_cell.length_c   1.000
_cell.angle_alpha   90.00
_cell.angle_beta   90.00
_cell.angle_gamma   90.00
#
_symmetry.space_group_name_H-M   'P 1'
#
loop_
_entity.id
_entity.type
_entity.pdbx_description
1 polymer ?
#
loop_
_entity_poly.entity_id
_entity_poly.type
_entity_poly.pdbx_seq_one_letter_code
_entity_poly.pdbx_strand_id
1 'polypeptide(L)'
;MRRKNIIVLLFILSLFASCGSNDNFGYPSKIVFGREGGTKLCSGTDYCYVIEITNYNGDGETSQARPQDDSLEVTYDWLTIKSKRPNVTQLIMTAAPNHTGKRRTLYVHGAVDDYSAEIKVVQY
;
A
#
# COMPACT_ATOMS: atom_id res chain seq x y z
N MET A 1 -26.47 -42.60 3.90
CA MET A 1 -26.13 -41.17 3.70
C MET A 1 -25.23 -40.65 4.83
N ARG A 2 -23.90 -40.87 4.79
CA ARG A 2 -22.99 -40.32 5.84
C ARG A 2 -21.57 -39.94 5.37
N ARG A 3 -21.23 -40.10 4.08
CA ARG A 3 -19.90 -39.72 3.52
C ARG A 3 -19.92 -38.48 2.61
N LYS A 4 -21.06 -38.16 1.97
CA LYS A 4 -21.19 -36.99 1.08
C LYS A 4 -21.19 -35.65 1.83
N ASN A 5 -21.62 -35.63 3.10
CA ASN A 5 -21.75 -34.39 3.87
C ASN A 5 -20.41 -33.89 4.44
N ILE A 6 -19.42 -34.78 4.60
CA ILE A 6 -18.09 -34.42 5.15
C ILE A 6 -17.25 -33.69 4.10
N ILE A 7 -17.34 -34.11 2.83
CA ILE A 7 -16.64 -33.47 1.71
C ILE A 7 -17.16 -32.05 1.49
N VAL A 8 -18.49 -31.86 1.57
CA VAL A 8 -19.10 -30.53 1.44
C VAL A 8 -18.68 -29.61 2.59
N LEU A 9 -18.56 -30.13 3.82
CA LEU A 9 -18.10 -29.35 4.97
C LEU A 9 -16.63 -28.91 4.84
N LEU A 10 -15.77 -29.79 4.31
CA LEU A 10 -14.35 -29.50 4.04
C LEU A 10 -14.17 -28.42 2.96
N PHE A 11 -14.99 -28.45 1.89
CA PHE A 11 -14.99 -27.41 0.86
C PHE A 11 -15.45 -26.03 1.38
N ILE A 12 -16.42 -26.00 2.31
CA ILE A 12 -16.90 -24.75 2.92
C ILE A 12 -15.85 -24.14 3.85
N LEU A 13 -15.12 -24.96 4.62
CA LEU A 13 -14.02 -24.50 5.48
C LEU A 13 -12.85 -23.91 4.67
N SER A 14 -12.55 -24.44 3.49
CA SER A 14 -11.51 -23.87 2.60
C SER A 14 -11.88 -22.51 2.00
N LEU A 15 -13.17 -22.18 1.88
CA LEU A 15 -13.61 -20.86 1.38
C LEU A 15 -13.36 -19.75 2.41
N PHE A 16 -13.37 -20.07 3.71
CA PHE A 16 -13.09 -19.11 4.78
C PHE A 16 -11.59 -18.87 5.02
N ALA A 17 -10.71 -19.71 4.46
CA ALA A 17 -9.25 -19.53 4.54
C ALA A 17 -8.72 -18.46 3.56
N SER A 18 -9.55 -17.93 2.66
CA SER A 18 -9.14 -16.94 1.66
C SER A 18 -9.26 -15.48 2.11
N CYS A 19 -9.56 -15.21 3.38
CA CYS A 19 -9.46 -13.85 3.91
C CYS A 19 -7.98 -13.47 4.04
N GLY A 20 -7.45 -12.82 3.00
CA GLY A 20 -6.29 -11.94 3.15
C GLY A 20 -6.52 -10.92 4.27
N SER A 21 -5.46 -10.26 4.73
CA SER A 21 -5.51 -9.34 5.86
C SER A 21 -6.57 -8.25 5.64
N ASN A 22 -7.73 -8.39 6.32
CA ASN A 22 -8.84 -7.45 6.22
C ASN A 22 -8.50 -6.04 6.78
N ASP A 23 -7.28 -5.85 7.29
CA ASP A 23 -6.80 -4.63 7.92
C ASP A 23 -5.73 -3.89 7.10
N ASN A 24 -5.60 -4.18 5.80
CA ASN A 24 -4.64 -3.51 4.91
C ASN A 24 -3.18 -3.73 5.35
N PHE A 25 -2.87 -4.90 5.92
CA PHE A 25 -1.56 -5.23 6.49
C PHE A 25 -1.11 -4.21 7.54
N GLY A 26 -2.05 -3.68 8.33
CA GLY A 26 -1.82 -2.65 9.33
C GLY A 26 -1.48 -1.25 8.79
N TYR A 27 -1.36 -1.08 7.47
CA TYR A 27 -1.14 0.24 6.88
C TYR A 27 -2.42 1.09 6.98
N PRO A 28 -2.29 2.40 7.25
CA PRO A 28 -3.46 3.28 7.30
C PRO A 28 -4.10 3.38 5.92
N SER A 29 -5.41 3.22 5.82
CA SER A 29 -6.14 3.37 4.56
C SER A 29 -6.12 4.80 3.99
N LYS A 30 -5.75 5.79 4.81
CA LYS A 30 -5.70 7.20 4.40
C LYS A 30 -4.60 7.99 5.11
N ILE A 31 -3.87 8.78 4.33
CA ILE A 31 -2.95 9.82 4.82
C ILE A 31 -3.38 11.18 4.28
N VAL A 32 -3.28 12.20 5.14
CA VAL A 32 -3.63 13.58 4.79
C VAL A 32 -2.43 14.49 5.01
N PHE A 33 -2.04 15.27 4.01
CA PHE A 33 -1.06 16.34 4.11
C PHE A 33 -1.75 17.70 4.12
N GLY A 34 -1.15 18.66 4.84
CA GLY A 34 -1.50 20.06 4.71
C GLY A 34 -0.93 20.67 3.43
N ARG A 35 -1.26 21.94 3.20
CA ARG A 35 -0.86 22.68 2.00
C ARG A 35 0.66 22.82 1.89
N GLU A 36 1.32 22.93 3.03
CA GLU A 36 2.77 22.99 3.17
C GLU A 36 3.48 21.72 2.70
N GLY A 37 2.76 20.59 2.59
CA GLY A 37 3.37 19.30 2.28
C GLY A 37 4.17 18.76 3.45
N GLY A 38 5.37 18.27 3.18
CA GLY A 38 6.30 17.74 4.19
C GLY A 38 6.32 16.22 4.24
N THR A 39 6.86 15.67 5.32
CA THR A 39 7.12 14.23 5.45
C THR A 39 6.24 13.61 6.53
N LYS A 40 5.66 12.45 6.24
CA LYS A 40 4.96 11.58 7.18
C LYS A 40 5.51 10.18 7.09
N LEU A 41 5.54 9.51 8.24
CA LEU A 41 5.86 8.11 8.34
C LEU A 41 4.56 7.33 8.51
N CYS A 42 4.41 6.23 7.77
CA CYS A 42 3.42 5.22 8.08
C CYS A 42 4.08 3.85 8.07
N SER A 43 3.50 2.90 8.79
CA SER A 43 4.02 1.54 8.90
C SER A 43 2.88 0.55 8.80
N GLY A 44 3.18 -0.63 8.29
CA GLY A 44 2.32 -1.81 8.34
C GLY A 44 2.91 -2.89 9.25
N THR A 45 2.26 -4.04 9.25
CA THR A 45 2.72 -5.28 9.90
C THR A 45 3.69 -6.07 9.03
N ASP A 46 3.74 -5.79 7.73
CA ASP A 46 4.65 -6.41 6.77
C ASP A 46 5.27 -5.36 5.81
N TYR A 47 6.31 -5.73 5.09
CA TYR A 47 7.05 -4.84 4.18
C TYR A 47 6.57 -4.96 2.74
N CYS A 48 6.44 -3.82 2.06
CA CYS A 48 6.08 -3.82 0.65
C CYS A 48 7.30 -4.06 -0.23
N TYR A 49 7.29 -5.08 -1.09
CA TYR A 49 8.42 -5.36 -1.99
C TYR A 49 8.36 -4.58 -3.32
N VAL A 50 7.15 -4.17 -3.74
CA VAL A 50 6.85 -3.21 -4.82
C VAL A 50 6.02 -2.08 -4.23
N ILE A 51 6.26 -0.84 -4.67
CA ILE A 51 5.39 0.30 -4.38
C ILE A 51 5.03 1.01 -5.68
N GLU A 52 3.75 1.24 -5.86
CA GLU A 52 3.18 2.00 -6.96
C GLU A 52 2.45 3.24 -6.41
N ILE A 53 2.51 4.34 -7.15
CA ILE A 53 1.72 5.55 -6.89
C ILE A 53 0.89 5.85 -8.14
N THR A 54 -0.45 5.90 -8.01
CA THR A 54 -1.36 6.23 -9.12
C THR A 54 -2.27 7.41 -8.84
N ASN A 55 -2.77 8.03 -9.90
CA ASN A 55 -3.94 8.90 -9.88
C ASN A 55 -5.25 8.10 -9.89
N TYR A 56 -6.40 8.79 -9.97
CA TYR A 56 -7.72 8.15 -10.00
C TYR A 56 -7.97 7.27 -11.25
N ASN A 57 -7.33 7.59 -12.37
CA ASN A 57 -7.47 6.84 -13.62
C ASN A 57 -6.55 5.61 -13.67
N GLY A 58 -5.66 5.45 -12.68
CA GLY A 58 -4.66 4.39 -12.65
C GLY A 58 -3.33 4.76 -13.32
N ASP A 59 -3.17 6.00 -13.80
CA ASP A 59 -1.86 6.42 -14.33
C ASP A 59 -0.92 6.71 -13.16
N GLY A 60 0.32 6.26 -13.26
CA GLY A 60 1.24 6.28 -12.12
C GLY A 60 2.66 5.86 -12.45
N GLU A 61 3.43 5.68 -11.38
CA GLU A 61 4.80 5.16 -11.42
C GLU A 61 4.97 4.04 -10.41
N THR A 62 5.82 3.08 -10.73
CA THR A 62 6.09 1.91 -9.89
C THR A 62 7.59 1.76 -9.65
N SER A 63 7.94 1.35 -8.44
CA SER A 63 9.30 0.93 -8.10
C SER A 63 9.25 -0.44 -7.42
N GLN A 64 10.17 -1.31 -7.82
CA GLN A 64 10.33 -2.66 -7.30
C GLN A 64 11.75 -2.85 -6.80
N ALA A 65 11.89 -3.31 -5.57
CA ALA A 65 13.21 -3.59 -5.00
C ALA A 65 13.82 -4.85 -5.61
N ARG A 66 15.12 -4.79 -5.87
CA ARG A 66 15.96 -5.94 -6.20
C ARG A 66 16.62 -6.48 -4.93
N PRO A 67 17.08 -7.75 -4.92
CA PRO A 67 17.70 -8.36 -3.73
C PRO A 67 18.87 -7.58 -3.13
N GLN A 68 19.61 -6.84 -3.97
CA GLN A 68 20.77 -6.03 -3.56
C GLN A 68 20.44 -4.57 -3.19
N ASP A 69 19.18 -4.15 -3.28
CA ASP A 69 18.82 -2.75 -3.05
C ASP A 69 18.61 -2.48 -1.55
N ASP A 70 19.31 -1.47 -1.02
CA ASP A 70 19.20 -1.05 0.39
C ASP A 70 17.96 -0.17 0.64
N SER A 71 17.28 0.27 -0.44
CA SER A 71 16.08 1.08 -0.35
C SER A 71 15.24 0.99 -1.62
N LEU A 72 13.97 1.34 -1.48
CA LEU A 72 13.04 1.55 -2.59
C LEU A 72 12.57 3.00 -2.57
N GLU A 73 12.50 3.62 -3.74
CA GLU A 73 12.00 4.98 -3.93
C GLU A 73 11.13 5.04 -5.19
N VAL A 74 9.96 5.67 -5.07
CA VAL A 74 9.07 6.00 -6.18
C VAL A 74 8.55 7.41 -6.00
N THR A 75 8.50 8.18 -7.09
CA THR A 75 7.92 9.53 -7.10
C THR A 75 6.94 9.63 -8.25
N TYR A 76 5.75 10.14 -7.96
CA TYR A 76 4.75 10.48 -8.97
C TYR A 76 4.06 11.78 -8.61
N ASP A 77 4.03 12.71 -9.56
CA ASP A 77 3.50 14.06 -9.40
C ASP A 77 4.09 14.75 -8.14
N TRP A 78 3.29 14.91 -7.09
CA TRP A 78 3.66 15.65 -5.88
C TRP A 78 4.05 14.77 -4.69
N LEU A 79 4.09 13.45 -4.85
CA LEU A 79 4.33 12.50 -3.76
C LEU A 79 5.54 11.62 -4.06
N THR A 80 6.46 11.54 -3.11
CA THR A 80 7.58 10.61 -3.09
C THR A 80 7.42 9.64 -1.93
N ILE A 81 7.54 8.34 -2.20
CA ILE A 81 7.58 7.29 -1.18
C ILE A 81 8.97 6.68 -1.16
N LYS A 82 9.57 6.57 0.03
CA LYS A 82 10.80 5.82 0.28
C LYS A 82 10.59 4.73 1.32
N SER A 83 11.28 3.62 1.18
CA SER A 83 11.34 2.57 2.20
C SER A 83 12.77 2.02 2.27
N LYS A 84 13.28 1.80 3.49
CA LYS A 84 14.57 1.14 3.69
C LYS A 84 14.44 -0.37 3.54
N ARG A 85 15.53 -1.07 3.28
CA ARG A 85 15.56 -2.53 3.14
C ARG A 85 16.73 -3.13 3.92
N PRO A 86 16.69 -4.45 4.21
CA PRO A 86 15.58 -5.40 3.98
C PRO A 86 14.50 -5.33 5.09
N ASN A 87 13.30 -5.84 4.80
CA ASN A 87 12.22 -6.12 5.77
C ASN A 87 11.77 -4.95 6.66
N VAL A 88 11.86 -3.71 6.18
CA VAL A 88 11.34 -2.54 6.92
C VAL A 88 9.92 -2.25 6.46
N THR A 89 8.96 -2.28 7.40
CA THR A 89 7.54 -2.04 7.12
C THR A 89 7.17 -0.55 7.02
N GLN A 90 8.09 0.34 7.40
CA GLN A 90 7.87 1.78 7.35
C GLN A 90 8.02 2.33 5.92
N LEU A 91 7.05 3.17 5.55
CA LEU A 91 7.07 4.02 4.37
C LEU A 91 7.27 5.47 4.82
N ILE A 92 8.23 6.14 4.19
CA ILE A 92 8.52 7.56 4.33
C ILE A 92 7.82 8.27 3.17
N MET A 93 6.73 8.97 3.46
CA MET A 93 5.92 9.67 2.47
C MET A 93 6.26 11.16 2.51
N THR A 94 6.73 11.72 1.40
CA THR A 94 7.04 13.15 1.28
C THR A 94 6.17 13.79 0.22
N ALA A 95 5.34 14.73 0.64
CA ALA A 95 4.49 15.53 -0.25
C ALA A 95 5.15 16.88 -0.53
N ALA A 96 5.24 17.26 -1.80
CA ALA A 96 5.58 18.63 -2.19
C ALA A 96 4.47 19.60 -1.74
N PRO A 97 4.77 20.88 -1.47
CA PRO A 97 3.74 21.88 -1.17
C PRO A 97 2.69 21.99 -2.29
N ASN A 98 1.46 22.33 -1.92
CA ASN A 98 0.34 22.52 -2.83
C ASN A 98 -0.02 24.01 -2.97
N HIS A 99 0.51 24.68 -3.98
CA HIS A 99 0.23 26.11 -4.19
C HIS A 99 -1.07 26.38 -4.95
N THR A 100 -1.77 25.35 -5.41
CA THR A 100 -2.94 25.50 -6.30
C THR A 100 -4.23 25.89 -5.56
N GLY A 101 -4.27 25.68 -4.24
CA GLY A 101 -5.47 25.85 -3.42
C GLY A 101 -6.57 24.82 -3.71
N LYS A 102 -6.31 23.81 -4.54
CA LYS A 102 -7.23 22.71 -4.85
C LYS A 102 -6.77 21.44 -4.16
N ARG A 103 -7.73 20.65 -3.66
CA ARG A 103 -7.46 19.32 -3.14
C ARG A 103 -6.94 18.40 -4.27
N ARG A 104 -5.85 17.68 -4.00
CA ARG A 104 -5.29 16.65 -4.89
C ARG A 104 -5.19 15.31 -4.18
N THR A 105 -5.22 14.22 -4.93
CA THR A 105 -5.29 12.87 -4.38
C THR A 105 -4.52 11.90 -5.26
N LEU A 106 -3.72 11.06 -4.62
CA LEU A 106 -3.04 9.91 -5.21
C LEU A 106 -3.34 8.67 -4.37
N TYR A 107 -3.10 7.50 -4.93
CA TYR A 107 -3.24 6.20 -4.27
C TYR A 107 -1.87 5.53 -4.27
N VAL A 108 -1.49 4.98 -3.12
CA VAL A 108 -0.24 4.24 -2.96
C VAL A 108 -0.60 2.78 -2.78
N HIS A 109 -0.05 1.92 -3.64
CA HIS A 109 -0.24 0.48 -3.59
C HIS A 109 1.07 -0.18 -3.20
N GLY A 110 1.05 -0.98 -2.14
CA GLY A 110 2.21 -1.73 -1.68
C GLY A 110 1.98 -3.22 -1.83
N ALA A 111 2.79 -3.89 -2.66
CA ALA A 111 2.69 -5.35 -2.80
C ALA A 111 3.25 -6.04 -1.55
N VAL A 112 2.43 -6.85 -0.89
CA VAL A 112 2.76 -7.66 0.29
C VAL A 112 2.34 -9.09 -0.03
N ASP A 113 3.33 -9.99 -0.18
CA ASP A 113 3.14 -11.32 -0.76
C ASP A 113 2.25 -11.28 -2.03
N ASP A 114 1.24 -12.14 -2.15
CA ASP A 114 0.33 -12.20 -3.29
C ASP A 114 -0.80 -11.13 -3.26
N TYR A 115 -0.72 -10.15 -2.36
CA TYR A 115 -1.75 -9.15 -2.11
C TYR A 115 -1.18 -7.72 -2.19
N SER A 116 -2.07 -6.73 -2.07
CA SER A 116 -1.70 -5.31 -2.07
C SER A 116 -2.34 -4.56 -0.91
N ALA A 117 -1.54 -3.79 -0.18
CA ALA A 117 -2.03 -2.71 0.66
C ALA A 117 -2.35 -1.49 -0.20
N GLU A 118 -3.43 -0.78 0.10
CA GLU A 118 -3.81 0.49 -0.53
C GLU A 118 -3.84 1.62 0.50
N ILE A 119 -3.25 2.77 0.17
CA ILE A 119 -3.26 3.97 1.00
C ILE A 119 -3.70 5.15 0.13
N LYS A 120 -4.84 5.75 0.47
CA LYS A 120 -5.29 7.00 -0.16
C LYS A 120 -4.55 8.20 0.42
N VAL A 121 -3.81 8.93 -0.40
CA VAL A 121 -3.06 10.13 0.03
C VAL A 121 -3.76 11.39 -0.48
N VAL A 122 -4.20 12.24 0.43
CA VAL A 122 -4.90 13.50 0.13
C VAL A 122 -4.05 14.68 0.57
N GLN A 123 -3.99 15.72 -0.25
CA GLN A 123 -3.40 17.00 0.14
C GLN A 123 -4.35 18.16 -0.16
N TYR A 124 -4.41 19.13 0.75
CA TYR A 124 -5.24 20.35 0.66
C TYR A 124 -4.48 21.58 0.16
#